data_AF-A0A7S2FE33-F1
#
_entry.id   AF-A0A7S2FE33-F1
#
_cell.length_a   1.000
_cell.length_b   1.000
_cell.length_c   1.000
_cell.angle_alpha   90.00
_cell.angle_beta   90.00
_cell.angle_gamma   90.00
#
_symmetry.space_group_name_H-M   'P 1'
#
loop_
_entity.id
_entity.type
_entity.pdbx_description
1 polymer ?
#
loop_
_entity_poly.entity_id
_entity_poly.type
_entity_poly.pdbx_seq_one_letter_code
_entity_poly.pdbx_strand_id
1 'polypeptide(L)'
;LLSEVLMLGILVGLAGAAFAADLKDISVRDFWMLRAPISLHLGWIICASAVNTNVLAIFYLATPGTMLSVAIASLAAVASLASVYALAPKKADCFPGFVAAWALLAVYSELQSATNLLDPSKFNPYSWDPVVIQGFGSATVALSTACLAVAVVAVVRRLVSACRSPGSAEVKESSVP
;
A
#
# COMPACT_ATOMS: atom_id res chain seq x y z
N LEU A 1 6.68 19.17 -6.89
CA LEU A 1 5.28 19.35 -7.34
C LEU A 1 4.97 18.53 -8.58
N LEU A 2 5.69 18.70 -9.70
CA LEU A 2 5.43 17.91 -10.92
C LEU A 2 5.51 16.39 -10.70
N SER A 3 6.53 15.90 -9.97
CA SER A 3 6.66 14.47 -9.62
C SER A 3 5.43 13.93 -8.88
N GLU A 4 4.87 14.70 -7.95
CA GLU A 4 3.68 14.31 -7.18
C GLU A 4 2.45 14.20 -8.08
N VAL A 5 2.23 15.20 -8.93
CA VAL A 5 1.12 15.19 -9.90
C VAL A 5 1.22 13.96 -10.81
N LEU A 6 2.42 13.63 -11.29
CA LEU A 6 2.64 12.44 -12.12
C LEU A 6 2.38 11.14 -11.35
N MET A 7 2.84 11.03 -10.10
CA MET A 7 2.61 9.82 -9.29
C MET A 7 1.13 9.63 -8.95
N LEU A 8 0.41 10.71 -8.61
CA LEU A 8 -1.04 10.65 -8.41
C LEU A 8 -1.77 10.29 -9.70
N GLY A 9 -1.32 10.80 -10.85
CA GLY A 9 -1.83 10.40 -12.16
C GLY A 9 -1.65 8.90 -12.42
N ILE A 10 -0.45 8.36 -12.14
CA ILE A 10 -0.16 6.91 -12.25
C ILE A 10 -1.02 6.12 -11.26
N LEU A 11 -1.17 6.59 -10.02
CA LEU A 11 -2.01 5.96 -9.00
C LEU A 11 -3.47 5.84 -9.47
N VAL A 12 -4.05 6.94 -9.98
CA VAL A 12 -5.41 6.94 -10.53
C VAL A 12 -5.53 6.00 -11.73
N GLY A 13 -4.54 6.01 -12.63
CA GLY A 13 -4.49 5.11 -13.79
C GLY A 13 -4.45 3.63 -13.39
N LEU A 14 -3.59 3.27 -12.43
CA LEU A 14 -3.47 1.89 -11.93
C LEU A 14 -4.70 1.46 -11.14
N ALA A 15 -5.29 2.35 -10.33
CA ALA A 15 -6.54 2.08 -9.62
C ALA A 15 -7.69 1.81 -10.61
N GLY A 16 -7.79 2.64 -11.66
CA GLY A 16 -8.75 2.44 -12.75
C GLY A 16 -8.53 1.11 -13.48
N ALA A 17 -7.28 0.77 -13.79
CA ALA A 17 -6.93 -0.50 -14.44
C ALA A 17 -7.27 -1.72 -13.54
N ALA A 18 -6.97 -1.64 -12.25
CA ALA A 18 -7.31 -2.67 -11.27
C ALA A 18 -8.84 -2.87 -11.17
N PHE A 19 -9.59 -1.77 -11.08
CA PHE A 19 -11.05 -1.80 -11.05
C PHE A 19 -11.63 -2.40 -12.34
N ALA A 20 -11.16 -1.96 -13.51
CA ALA A 20 -11.61 -2.46 -14.79
C ALA A 20 -11.30 -3.97 -14.97
N ALA A 21 -10.18 -4.44 -14.44
CA ALA A 21 -9.84 -5.86 -14.45
C ALA A 21 -10.77 -6.66 -13.53
N ASP A 22 -11.16 -6.12 -12.37
CA ASP A 22 -12.03 -6.82 -11.42
C ASP A 22 -13.46 -7.02 -11.93
N LEU A 23 -13.91 -6.18 -12.88
CA LEU A 23 -15.20 -6.33 -13.58
C LEU A 23 -15.25 -7.54 -14.52
N LYS A 24 -14.10 -8.10 -14.92
CA LYS A 24 -14.02 -9.25 -15.81
C LYS A 24 -13.73 -10.53 -15.02
N ASP A 25 -14.31 -11.65 -15.45
CA ASP A 25 -13.88 -12.95 -14.96
C ASP A 25 -12.62 -13.37 -15.69
N ILE A 26 -11.51 -13.30 -14.96
CA ILE A 26 -10.17 -13.55 -15.49
C ILE A 26 -9.72 -14.93 -15.04
N SER A 27 -9.08 -15.67 -15.95
CA SER A 27 -8.47 -16.96 -15.61
C SER A 27 -7.36 -16.79 -14.58
N VAL A 28 -6.98 -17.87 -13.89
CA VAL A 28 -5.87 -17.84 -12.91
C VAL A 28 -4.55 -17.43 -13.57
N ARG A 29 -4.32 -17.88 -14.81
CA ARG A 29 -3.12 -17.52 -15.57
C ARG A 29 -3.09 -16.03 -15.88
N ASP A 30 -4.20 -15.50 -16.39
CA ASP A 30 -4.30 -14.07 -16.73
C ASP A 30 -4.25 -13.19 -15.48
N PHE A 31 -4.76 -13.68 -14.35
CA PHE A 31 -4.59 -13.01 -13.07
C PHE A 31 -3.11 -12.81 -12.74
N TRP A 32 -2.29 -13.85 -12.83
CA TRP A 32 -0.87 -13.77 -12.54
C TRP A 32 -0.09 -12.95 -13.55
N MET A 33 -0.49 -12.96 -14.83
CA MET A 33 0.20 -12.21 -15.89
C MET A 33 -0.18 -10.74 -15.94
N LEU A 34 -1.44 -10.39 -15.66
CA LEU A 34 -1.96 -9.03 -15.83
C LEU A 34 -2.29 -8.38 -14.50
N ARG A 35 -3.17 -8.99 -13.70
CA ARG A 35 -3.75 -8.33 -12.52
C ARG A 35 -2.78 -8.26 -11.34
N ALA A 36 -1.99 -9.31 -11.09
CA ALA A 36 -1.05 -9.34 -9.99
C ALA A 36 0.08 -8.29 -10.12
N PRO A 37 0.75 -8.12 -11.28
CA PRO A 37 1.72 -7.04 -11.47
C PRO A 37 1.11 -5.64 -11.33
N ILE A 38 -0.08 -5.41 -11.91
CA ILE A 38 -0.80 -4.13 -11.75
C ILE A 38 -1.06 -3.83 -10.27
N SER A 39 -1.52 -4.85 -9.52
CA SER A 39 -1.77 -4.71 -8.09
C SER A 39 -0.51 -4.42 -7.28
N LEU A 40 0.56 -5.15 -7.58
CA LEU A 40 1.84 -4.94 -6.91
C LEU A 40 2.35 -3.52 -7.15
N HIS A 41 2.32 -3.05 -8.40
CA HIS A 41 2.68 -1.68 -8.75
C HIS A 41 1.76 -0.64 -8.11
N LEU A 42 0.47 -0.96 -7.95
CA LEU A 42 -0.47 -0.11 -7.22
C LEU A 42 -0.04 0.05 -5.75
N GLY A 43 0.35 -1.03 -5.08
CA GLY A 43 0.92 -0.96 -3.73
C GLY A 43 2.17 -0.09 -3.65
N TRP A 44 3.08 -0.23 -4.62
CA TRP A 44 4.31 0.57 -4.69
C TRP A 44 4.04 2.05 -4.89
N ILE A 45 3.16 2.41 -5.82
CA ILE A 45 2.88 3.83 -6.12
C ILE A 45 2.17 4.51 -4.94
N ILE A 46 1.29 3.80 -4.20
CA ILE A 46 0.68 4.32 -2.97
C ILE A 46 1.77 4.72 -1.97
N CYS A 47 2.73 3.84 -1.71
CA CYS A 47 3.83 4.11 -0.78
C CYS A 47 4.75 5.23 -1.30
N ALA A 48 5.06 5.24 -2.59
CA ALA A 48 5.90 6.25 -3.21
C ALA A 48 5.27 7.66 -3.15
N SER A 49 3.96 7.78 -3.40
CA SER A 49 3.20 9.03 -3.25
C SER A 49 3.26 9.55 -1.81
N ALA A 50 3.09 8.66 -0.83
CA ALA A 50 3.21 9.02 0.59
C ALA A 50 4.62 9.54 0.92
N VAL A 51 5.68 8.86 0.47
CA VAL A 51 7.07 9.31 0.67
C VAL A 51 7.32 10.66 -0.01
N ASN A 52 6.87 10.84 -1.25
CA ASN A 52 7.10 12.07 -1.99
C ASN A 52 6.32 13.26 -1.41
N THR A 53 5.13 13.03 -0.84
CA THR A 53 4.42 14.05 -0.07
C THR A 53 5.23 14.53 1.14
N ASN A 54 5.89 13.61 1.86
CA ASN A 54 6.79 13.96 2.97
C ASN A 54 8.04 14.71 2.48
N VAL A 55 8.62 14.29 1.35
CA VAL A 55 9.75 15.00 0.73
C VAL A 55 9.35 16.42 0.32
N LEU A 56 8.13 16.63 -0.19
CA LEU A 56 7.63 17.97 -0.50
C LEU A 56 7.50 18.85 0.74
N ALA A 57 7.02 18.31 1.86
CA ALA A 57 6.96 19.07 3.12
C ALA A 57 8.35 19.54 3.56
N ILE A 58 9.36 18.67 3.44
CA ILE A 58 10.76 19.03 3.70
C ILE A 58 11.24 20.10 2.71
N PHE A 59 11.00 19.93 1.41
CA PHE A 59 11.41 20.87 0.34
C PHE A 59 10.87 22.28 0.56
N TYR A 60 9.62 22.40 1.01
CA TYR A 60 8.98 23.68 1.33
C TYR A 60 9.35 24.23 2.72
N LEU A 61 10.38 23.67 3.37
CA LEU A 61 10.86 24.10 4.70
C LEU A 61 9.74 24.14 5.74
N ALA A 62 8.84 23.14 5.72
CA ALA A 62 7.76 23.05 6.67
C ALA A 62 8.30 22.94 8.11
N THR A 63 7.53 23.48 9.07
CA THR A 63 7.88 23.38 10.49
C THR A 63 7.83 21.92 10.97
N PRO A 64 8.51 21.57 12.08
CA PRO A 64 8.48 20.21 12.63
C PRO A 64 7.07 19.68 12.87
N GLY A 65 6.18 20.51 13.42
CA GLY A 65 4.78 20.12 13.65
C GLY A 65 4.05 19.77 12.36
N THR A 66 4.26 20.54 11.29
CA THR A 66 3.67 20.26 9.97
C THR A 66 4.25 18.99 9.35
N MET A 67 5.57 18.79 9.41
CA MET A 67 6.21 17.58 8.88
C MET A 67 5.73 16.32 9.61
N LEU A 68 5.62 16.36 10.94
CA LEU A 68 5.08 15.25 11.73
C LEU A 68 3.62 14.97 11.36
N SER A 69 2.81 16.01 11.19
CA SER A 69 1.40 15.88 10.80
C SER A 69 1.27 15.22 9.42
N VAL A 70 2.09 15.63 8.45
CA VAL A 70 2.14 15.03 7.11
C VAL A 70 2.59 13.57 7.17
N ALA A 71 3.58 13.26 8.01
CA ALA A 71 4.06 11.89 8.20
C ALA A 71 2.96 10.99 8.78
N ILE A 72 2.26 11.43 9.82
CA ILE A 72 1.12 10.69 10.42
C ILE A 72 0.00 10.50 9.40
N ALA A 73 -0.38 11.56 8.68
CA ALA A 73 -1.41 11.49 7.65
C ALA A 73 -1.02 10.51 6.53
N SER A 74 0.25 10.47 6.16
CA SER A 74 0.79 9.55 5.16
C SER A 74 0.70 8.09 5.62
N LEU A 75 1.07 7.80 6.87
CA LEU A 75 0.92 6.46 7.46
C LEU A 75 -0.55 6.02 7.46
N ALA A 76 -1.45 6.91 7.89
CA ALA A 76 -2.88 6.65 7.92
C ALA A 76 -3.44 6.40 6.51
N ALA A 77 -3.03 7.18 5.51
CA ALA A 77 -3.45 7.02 4.13
C ALA A 77 -2.99 5.67 3.55
N VAL A 78 -1.72 5.30 3.75
CA VAL A 78 -1.18 4.01 3.29
C VAL A 78 -1.95 2.84 3.91
N ALA A 79 -2.12 2.84 5.23
CA ALA A 79 -2.83 1.76 5.93
C ALA A 79 -4.31 1.69 5.53
N SER A 80 -4.97 2.85 5.35
CA SER A 80 -6.37 2.91 4.93
C SER A 80 -6.55 2.39 3.51
N LEU A 81 -5.71 2.81 2.56
CA LEU A 81 -5.79 2.35 1.18
C LEU A 81 -5.48 0.86 1.07
N ALA A 82 -4.45 0.37 1.77
CA ALA A 82 -4.16 -1.05 1.86
C ALA A 82 -5.37 -1.85 2.37
N SER A 83 -6.04 -1.34 3.41
CA SER A 83 -7.23 -1.98 3.97
C SER A 83 -8.42 -1.95 3.02
N VAL A 84 -8.64 -0.83 2.32
CA VAL A 84 -9.70 -0.71 1.31
C VAL A 84 -9.51 -1.74 0.20
N TYR A 85 -8.32 -1.85 -0.39
CA TYR A 85 -8.07 -2.82 -1.48
C TYR A 85 -8.17 -4.28 -1.02
N ALA A 86 -7.79 -4.57 0.22
CA ALA A 86 -7.92 -5.91 0.78
C ALA A 86 -9.37 -6.29 1.13
N LEU A 87 -10.17 -5.33 1.61
CA LEU A 87 -11.46 -5.63 2.24
C LEU A 87 -12.69 -5.25 1.41
N ALA A 88 -12.66 -4.14 0.68
CA ALA A 88 -13.85 -3.60 0.01
C ALA A 88 -14.19 -4.28 -1.33
N PRO A 89 -13.24 -4.61 -2.23
CA PRO A 89 -13.55 -5.28 -3.49
C PRO A 89 -14.17 -6.66 -3.29
N LYS A 90 -15.04 -7.05 -4.23
CA LYS A 90 -15.56 -8.43 -4.31
C LYS A 90 -14.42 -9.44 -4.48
N LYS A 91 -13.42 -9.08 -5.29
CA LYS A 91 -12.19 -9.84 -5.52
C LYS A 91 -11.09 -9.21 -4.67
N ALA A 92 -10.92 -9.71 -3.45
CA ALA A 92 -9.96 -9.17 -2.48
C ALA A 92 -8.53 -9.14 -3.05
N ASP A 93 -7.82 -8.04 -2.76
CA ASP A 93 -6.47 -7.77 -3.27
C ASP A 93 -5.45 -7.66 -2.12
N CYS A 94 -4.53 -8.61 -2.04
CA CYS A 94 -3.57 -8.69 -0.93
C CYS A 94 -2.26 -7.93 -1.18
N PHE A 95 -1.91 -7.63 -2.45
CA PHE A 95 -0.59 -7.06 -2.75
C PHE A 95 -0.39 -5.67 -2.16
N PRO A 96 -1.35 -4.72 -2.19
CA PRO A 96 -1.17 -3.42 -1.57
C PRO A 96 -0.91 -3.52 -0.06
N GLY A 97 -1.54 -4.48 0.62
CA GLY A 97 -1.32 -4.76 2.04
C GLY A 97 0.08 -5.31 2.34
N PHE A 98 0.59 -6.24 1.52
CA PHE A 98 1.96 -6.74 1.66
C PHE A 98 3.01 -5.66 1.39
N VAL A 99 2.82 -4.84 0.36
CA VAL A 99 3.75 -3.73 0.05
C VAL A 99 3.72 -2.68 1.17
N ALA A 100 2.54 -2.32 1.66
CA ALA A 100 2.41 -1.40 2.80
C ALA A 100 3.11 -1.94 4.06
N ALA A 101 2.90 -3.23 4.39
CA ALA A 101 3.56 -3.86 5.53
C ALA A 101 5.09 -3.81 5.41
N TRP A 102 5.63 -4.14 4.24
CA TRP A 102 7.07 -4.06 3.95
C TRP A 102 7.60 -2.63 4.07
N ALA A 103 6.92 -1.65 3.46
CA ALA A 103 7.36 -0.26 3.46
C ALA A 103 7.36 0.34 4.87
N LEU A 104 6.34 0.06 5.67
CA LEU A 104 6.25 0.52 7.06
C LEU A 104 7.35 -0.10 7.94
N LEU A 105 7.72 -1.36 7.69
CA LEU A 105 8.83 -2.00 8.38
C LEU A 105 10.19 -1.39 7.98
N ALA A 106 10.35 -1.02 6.71
CA ALA A 106 11.54 -0.30 6.25
C ALA A 106 11.67 1.08 6.91
N VAL A 107 10.55 1.81 7.07
CA VAL A 107 10.55 3.08 7.84
C VAL A 107 10.96 2.84 9.29
N TYR A 108 10.43 1.78 9.93
CA TYR A 108 10.84 1.43 11.28
C TYR A 108 12.35 1.16 11.39
N SER A 109 12.94 0.41 10.45
CA SER A 109 14.38 0.10 10.49
C SER A 109 15.26 1.35 10.38
N GLU A 110 14.86 2.33 9.55
CA GLU A 110 15.56 3.62 9.45
C GLU A 110 15.46 4.45 10.74
N LEU A 111 14.33 4.35 11.45
CA LEU A 111 14.12 5.08 12.72
C LEU A 111 14.89 4.48 13.90
N GLN A 112 15.34 3.22 13.83
CA GLN A 112 16.12 2.62 14.93
C GLN A 112 17.51 3.25 15.08
N SER A 113 18.18 3.57 13.97
CA SER A 113 19.46 4.28 13.99
C SER A 113 19.28 5.79 13.88
N ALA A 114 18.18 6.25 13.26
CA ALA A 114 17.79 7.65 13.03
C ALA A 114 18.93 8.54 12.50
N THR A 115 19.98 7.96 11.91
CA THR A 115 21.23 8.66 11.61
C THR A 115 21.00 9.73 10.55
N ASN A 116 20.27 9.38 9.49
CA ASN A 116 19.87 10.31 8.44
C ASN A 116 18.88 11.38 8.95
N LEU A 117 18.03 11.03 9.92
CA LEU A 117 17.03 11.95 10.46
C LEU A 117 17.67 13.00 11.39
N LEU A 118 18.73 12.65 12.12
CA LEU A 118 19.40 13.53 13.09
C LEU A 118 20.67 14.20 12.55
N ASP A 119 21.00 13.98 11.27
CA ASP A 119 22.15 14.60 10.62
C ASP A 119 21.99 16.14 10.57
N PRO A 120 22.90 16.92 11.22
CA PRO A 120 22.85 18.38 11.19
C PRO A 120 23.21 18.98 9.82
N SER A 121 23.83 18.20 8.93
CA SER A 121 24.22 18.64 7.59
C SER A 121 23.13 18.46 6.53
N LYS A 122 22.02 17.80 6.87
CA LYS A 122 20.92 17.54 5.94
C LYS A 122 20.15 18.81 5.59
N PHE A 123 19.43 18.76 4.47
CA PHE A 123 18.47 19.80 4.11
C PHE A 123 17.32 19.88 5.14
N ASN A 124 17.08 21.08 5.68
CA ASN A 124 16.09 21.35 6.73
C ASN A 124 16.31 20.54 8.04
N PRO A 125 17.42 20.79 8.76
CA PRO A 125 17.78 20.02 9.94
C PRO A 125 16.91 20.37 11.15
N TYR A 126 16.52 19.35 11.92
CA TYR A 126 15.81 19.51 13.18
C TYR A 126 16.21 18.41 14.17
N SER A 127 16.37 18.81 15.43
CA SER A 127 16.53 17.88 16.55
C SER A 127 15.16 17.35 16.96
N TRP A 128 14.86 16.13 16.57
CA TRP A 128 13.65 15.44 17.00
C TRP A 128 13.84 14.85 18.39
N ASP A 129 12.82 14.98 19.24
CA ASP A 129 12.82 14.33 20.55
C ASP A 129 12.85 12.80 20.37
N PRO A 130 13.75 12.08 21.07
CA PRO A 130 13.80 10.62 21.02
C PRO A 130 12.45 9.93 21.28
N VAL A 131 11.61 10.51 22.14
CA VAL A 131 10.26 9.99 22.43
C VAL A 131 9.37 10.04 21.18
N VAL A 132 9.48 11.10 20.37
CA VAL A 132 8.73 11.21 19.11
C VAL A 132 9.22 10.18 18.10
N ILE A 133 10.53 9.99 17.96
CA ILE A 133 11.12 8.98 17.07
C ILE A 133 10.66 7.57 17.48
N GLN A 134 10.76 7.25 18.76
CA GLN A 134 10.37 5.95 19.30
C GLN A 134 8.86 5.70 19.18
N GLY A 135 8.04 6.70 19.50
CA GLY A 135 6.59 6.63 19.37
C GLY A 135 6.15 6.42 17.92
N PHE A 136 6.75 7.18 16.99
CA PHE A 136 6.47 7.04 15.57
C PHE A 136 6.94 5.69 15.03
N GLY A 137 8.12 5.22 15.44
CA GLY A 137 8.61 3.89 15.09
C GLY A 137 7.71 2.76 15.63
N SER A 138 7.20 2.89 16.85
CA SER A 138 6.25 1.90 17.39
C SER A 138 4.94 1.89 16.61
N ALA A 139 4.46 3.07 16.19
CA ALA A 139 3.27 3.19 15.35
C ALA A 139 3.46 2.56 13.96
N THR A 140 4.64 2.70 13.33
CA THR A 140 4.91 2.08 12.02
C THR A 140 4.95 0.56 12.11
N VAL A 141 5.50 -0.02 13.18
CA VAL A 141 5.44 -1.48 13.42
C VAL A 141 3.99 -1.95 13.62
N ALA A 142 3.22 -1.26 14.46
CA ALA A 142 1.81 -1.60 14.69
C ALA A 142 1.02 -1.57 13.36
N LEU A 143 1.17 -0.51 12.57
CA LEU A 143 0.51 -0.41 11.27
C LEU A 143 1.03 -1.45 10.26
N SER A 144 2.32 -1.79 10.28
CA SER A 144 2.89 -2.85 9.44
C SER A 144 2.22 -4.19 9.74
N THR A 145 2.11 -4.55 11.03
CA THR A 145 1.45 -5.79 11.45
C THR A 145 -0.04 -5.81 11.07
N ALA A 146 -0.73 -4.68 11.20
CA ALA A 146 -2.13 -4.55 10.79
C ALA A 146 -2.30 -4.71 9.28
N CYS A 147 -1.46 -4.07 8.47
CA CYS A 147 -1.47 -4.22 7.01
C CYS A 147 -1.19 -5.67 6.58
N LEU A 148 -0.25 -6.34 7.25
CA LEU A 148 0.05 -7.76 7.00
C LEU A 148 -1.15 -8.65 7.34
N ALA A 149 -1.77 -8.45 8.50
CA ALA A 149 -2.95 -9.21 8.91
C ALA A 149 -4.10 -9.05 7.91
N VAL A 150 -4.35 -7.82 7.46
CA VAL A 150 -5.38 -7.52 6.46
C VAL A 150 -5.05 -8.14 5.09
N ALA A 151 -3.78 -8.14 4.68
CA ALA A 151 -3.33 -8.83 3.46
C ALA A 151 -3.56 -10.35 3.55
N VAL A 152 -3.27 -10.97 4.70
CA VAL A 152 -3.54 -12.38 4.94
C VAL A 152 -5.04 -12.68 4.88
N VAL A 153 -5.88 -11.83 5.48
CA VAL A 153 -7.35 -11.95 5.38
C VAL A 153 -7.81 -11.91 3.92
N ALA A 154 -7.25 -11.02 3.10
CA ALA A 154 -7.56 -10.96 1.67
C ALA A 154 -7.19 -12.26 0.93
N VAL A 155 -6.02 -12.84 1.23
CA VAL A 155 -5.61 -14.16 0.68
C VAL A 155 -6.62 -15.24 1.09
N VAL A 156 -6.96 -15.34 2.37
CA VAL A 156 -7.90 -16.35 2.88
C VAL A 156 -9.27 -16.20 2.21
N ARG A 157 -9.81 -14.97 2.11
CA ARG A 157 -11.08 -14.72 1.43
C ARG A 157 -11.07 -15.19 -0.01
N ARG A 158 -9.94 -15.00 -0.71
CA ARG A 158 -9.78 -15.40 -2.10
C ARG A 158 -9.73 -16.92 -2.25
N LEU A 159 -9.00 -17.61 -1.38
CA LEU A 159 -8.94 -19.07 -1.35
C LEU A 159 -10.31 -19.69 -1.03
N VAL A 160 -11.02 -19.17 -0.02
CA VAL A 160 -12.37 -19.63 0.34
C VAL A 160 -13.35 -19.44 -0.81
N SER A 161 -13.27 -18.31 -1.51
CA SER A 161 -14.11 -18.05 -2.69
C SER A 161 -13.83 -19.05 -3.82
N ALA A 162 -12.56 -19.38 -4.06
CA ALA A 162 -12.19 -20.38 -5.07
C ALA A 162 -12.69 -21.80 -4.71
N CYS A 163 -12.59 -22.21 -3.45
CA CYS A 163 -13.09 -23.52 -2.99
C CYS A 163 -14.62 -23.67 -3.04
N ARG A 164 -15.37 -22.55 -3.06
CA ARG A 164 -16.85 -22.56 -3.14
C ARG A 164 -17.41 -22.61 -4.56
N SER A 165 -16.57 -22.47 -5.59
CA SER A 165 -17.00 -22.49 -7.00
C SER A 165 -16.82 -23.82 -7.79
N PRO A 166 -16.69 -25.03 -7.22
CA PRO A 166 -16.38 -26.23 -8.01
C PRO A 166 -17.55 -26.80 -8.85
N GLY A 167 -18.77 -26.25 -8.75
CA GLY A 167 -19.99 -26.89 -9.30
C GLY A 167 -20.50 -26.43 -10.67
N SER A 168 -19.81 -25.55 -11.42
CA SER A 168 -20.35 -25.00 -12.69
C SER A 168 -19.66 -25.49 -13.96
N ALA A 169 -18.66 -26.37 -13.85
CA ALA A 169 -17.90 -26.86 -14.99
C ALA A 169 -18.53 -28.09 -15.69
N GLU A 170 -19.45 -28.82 -15.04
CA GLU A 170 -19.90 -30.13 -15.53
C GLU A 170 -21.18 -30.08 -16.39
N VAL A 171 -21.86 -28.93 -16.53
CA VAL A 171 -23.19 -28.86 -17.19
C VAL A 171 -23.13 -28.38 -18.66
N LYS A 172 -21.96 -28.02 -19.21
CA LYS A 172 -21.86 -27.49 -20.58
C LYS A 172 -21.45 -28.49 -21.67
N GLU A 173 -21.03 -29.72 -21.33
CA GLU A 173 -20.67 -30.72 -22.34
C GLU A 173 -21.84 -31.60 -22.80
N SER A 174 -23.02 -31.54 -22.18
CA SER A 174 -24.15 -32.43 -22.53
C SER A 174 -25.20 -31.82 -23.46
N SER A 175 -24.95 -30.67 -24.09
CA SER A 175 -25.93 -29.99 -24.95
C SER A 175 -25.35 -29.55 -26.31
N VAL A 176 -24.55 -30.41 -26.92
CA VAL A 176 -24.33 -30.41 -28.37
C VAL A 176 -25.14 -31.57 -28.96
N PRO A 177 -26.29 -31.31 -29.60
CA PRO A 177 -26.90 -32.25 -30.53
C PRO A 177 -26.11 -32.34 -31.85
#